data_AF-A0AA95JMT7-F1
#
_entry.id   AF-A0AA95JMT7-F1
#
_cell.length_a   1.000
_cell.length_b   1.000
_cell.length_c   1.000
_cell.angle_alpha   90.00
_cell.angle_beta   90.00
_cell.angle_gamma   90.00
#
_symmetry.space_group_name_H-M   'P 1'
#
loop_
_entity.id
_entity.type
_entity.pdbx_description
1 polymer ?
#
loop_
_entity_poly.entity_id
_entity_poly.type
_entity_poly.pdbx_seq_one_letter_code
_entity_poly.pdbx_strand_id
1 'polypeptide(L)'
;MENQDINEESINNQEDTKIQNEATSEDNVTAQPTAEELLAVEKDRYIRLYAEFENYKKRTSKEKMEFFQYANQDMMVSMLGVLDDFERAIKEIAKNGNPADLQGVELIYNKFKSKLTEKGLKAMEVKAGDSFNVDFHEAITQIPAPSEELKGKIVDVIETGYTLGDKVIRFAKVVTGN
;
A
#
# COMPACT_ATOMS: atom_id res chain seq x y z
N MET A 1 53.68 21.86 4.48
CA MET A 1 54.91 21.79 5.28
C MET A 1 55.44 20.40 5.12
N GLU A 2 56.36 20.34 4.18
CA GLU A 2 57.17 19.22 3.73
C GLU A 2 58.31 19.08 4.76
N ASN A 3 58.53 17.88 5.29
CA ASN A 3 59.73 17.52 6.06
C ASN A 3 60.30 16.30 5.33
N GLN A 4 61.24 16.50 4.41
CA GLN A 4 62.69 16.60 4.63
C GLN A 4 63.33 15.32 5.17
N ASP A 5 64.06 14.70 4.23
CA ASP A 5 65.45 14.26 4.31
C ASP A 5 65.84 13.13 5.26
N ILE A 6 66.61 12.20 4.68
CA ILE A 6 67.81 11.49 5.16
C ILE A 6 67.88 10.20 4.32
N ASN A 7 68.97 9.74 3.73
CA ASN A 7 70.29 10.26 3.35
C ASN A 7 70.90 9.10 2.53
N GLU A 8 71.75 9.43 1.57
CA GLU A 8 72.45 8.48 0.70
C GLU A 8 73.36 7.52 1.48
N GLU A 9 73.45 6.26 1.05
CA GLU A 9 74.74 5.59 1.03
C GLU A 9 74.79 4.58 -0.13
N SER A 10 75.77 4.82 -0.99
CA SER A 10 76.12 4.02 -2.16
C SER A 10 77.11 2.93 -1.76
N ILE A 11 76.89 1.67 -2.15
CA ILE A 11 77.98 0.71 -2.33
C ILE A 11 77.76 -0.05 -3.64
N ASN A 12 78.77 0.06 -4.49
CA ASN A 12 78.91 -0.48 -5.84
C ASN A 12 79.75 -1.77 -5.84
N ASN A 13 79.74 -2.47 -6.98
CA ASN A 13 80.60 -3.56 -7.48
C ASN A 13 80.01 -4.99 -7.38
N GLN A 14 79.48 -5.55 -8.47
CA GLN A 14 80.19 -6.19 -9.62
C GLN A 14 80.66 -7.63 -9.28
N GLU A 15 80.06 -8.67 -9.86
CA GLU A 15 80.44 -9.31 -11.14
C GLU A 15 79.72 -10.66 -11.36
N ASP A 16 79.27 -10.85 -12.60
CA ASP A 16 79.13 -12.08 -13.41
C ASP A 16 78.85 -13.46 -12.79
N THR A 17 77.82 -14.17 -13.31
CA THR A 17 77.99 -15.41 -14.09
C THR A 17 76.73 -15.78 -14.91
N LYS A 18 76.99 -16.23 -16.13
CA LYS A 18 76.16 -16.59 -17.28
C LYS A 18 75.11 -17.73 -17.10
N ILE A 19 73.99 -17.53 -17.82
CA ILE A 19 73.29 -18.45 -18.76
C ILE A 19 72.80 -19.81 -18.22
N GLN A 20 71.47 -20.03 -18.17
CA GLN A 20 70.76 -20.90 -19.14
C GLN A 20 69.23 -20.83 -19.01
N ASN A 21 68.57 -20.82 -20.18
CA ASN A 21 67.14 -20.99 -20.40
C ASN A 21 66.63 -22.30 -19.78
N GLU A 22 65.46 -22.25 -19.14
CA GLU A 22 64.46 -23.29 -19.28
C GLU A 22 63.08 -22.64 -19.36
N ALA A 23 62.46 -22.79 -20.53
CA ALA A 23 61.07 -22.49 -20.75
C ALA A 23 60.23 -23.49 -19.95
N THR A 24 59.37 -22.99 -19.08
CA THR A 24 58.19 -23.73 -18.62
C THR A 24 57.00 -22.81 -18.77
N SER A 25 56.39 -22.92 -19.95
CA SER A 25 55.03 -22.51 -20.23
C SER A 25 54.07 -23.26 -19.31
N GLU A 26 53.57 -22.57 -18.29
CA GLU A 26 52.27 -22.87 -17.70
C GLU A 26 51.33 -21.75 -18.14
N ASP A 27 50.52 -22.08 -19.15
CA ASP A 27 49.38 -21.32 -19.62
C ASP A 27 48.44 -21.01 -18.44
N ASN A 28 48.57 -19.81 -17.89
CA ASN A 28 47.44 -19.12 -17.26
C ASN A 28 47.04 -17.96 -18.18
N VAL A 29 46.74 -18.30 -19.44
CA VAL A 29 45.92 -17.42 -20.26
C VAL A 29 44.53 -17.52 -19.69
N THR A 30 44.16 -16.60 -18.80
CA THR A 30 42.75 -16.24 -18.61
C THR A 30 42.20 -15.95 -20.01
N ALA A 31 41.53 -16.93 -20.59
CA ALA A 31 40.94 -16.82 -21.91
C ALA A 31 40.06 -15.57 -21.92
N GLN A 32 40.46 -14.56 -22.68
CA GLN A 32 39.63 -13.37 -22.83
C GLN A 32 38.32 -13.82 -23.47
N PRO A 33 37.17 -13.45 -22.90
CA PRO A 33 35.88 -13.85 -23.45
C PRO A 33 35.80 -13.40 -24.91
N THR A 34 35.37 -14.31 -25.76
CA THR A 34 35.20 -14.04 -27.19
C THR A 34 34.17 -12.93 -27.41
N ALA A 35 34.23 -12.26 -28.57
CA ALA A 35 33.26 -11.23 -28.92
C ALA A 35 31.81 -11.75 -28.86
N GLU A 36 31.60 -13.04 -29.17
CA GLU A 36 30.29 -13.70 -29.12
C GLU A 36 29.82 -13.94 -27.68
N GLU A 37 30.71 -14.35 -26.77
CA GLU A 37 30.40 -14.50 -25.34
C GLU A 37 30.09 -13.14 -24.69
N LEU A 38 30.89 -12.11 -24.97
CA LEU A 38 30.62 -10.74 -24.50
C LEU A 38 29.27 -10.22 -25.03
N LEU A 39 28.95 -10.47 -26.30
CA LEU A 39 27.68 -10.10 -26.88
C LEU A 39 26.51 -10.88 -26.25
N ALA A 40 26.68 -12.16 -25.94
CA ALA A 40 25.67 -12.96 -25.27
C ALA A 40 25.39 -12.45 -23.85
N VAL A 41 26.43 -12.11 -23.09
CA VAL A 41 26.31 -11.50 -21.76
C VAL A 41 25.60 -10.14 -21.83
N GLU A 42 25.93 -9.30 -22.80
CA GLU A 42 25.28 -7.99 -22.95
C GLU A 42 23.81 -8.13 -23.39
N LYS A 43 23.49 -9.11 -24.25
CA LYS A 43 22.10 -9.42 -24.63
C LYS A 43 21.29 -9.91 -23.45
N ASP A 44 21.84 -10.80 -22.62
CA ASP A 44 21.15 -11.28 -21.40
C ASP A 44 20.92 -10.12 -20.42
N ARG A 45 21.95 -9.29 -20.20
CA ARG A 45 21.85 -8.08 -19.37
C ARG A 45 20.76 -7.13 -19.91
N TYR A 46 20.73 -6.91 -21.21
CA TYR A 46 19.72 -6.06 -21.86
C TYR A 46 18.31 -6.62 -21.69
N ILE A 47 18.11 -7.93 -21.93
CA ILE A 47 16.81 -8.59 -21.76
C ILE A 47 16.34 -8.47 -20.31
N ARG A 48 17.23 -8.70 -19.35
CA ARG A 48 16.91 -8.55 -17.92
C ARG A 48 16.54 -7.10 -17.57
N LEU A 49 17.37 -6.13 -18.00
CA LEU A 49 17.12 -4.71 -17.75
C LEU A 49 15.79 -4.26 -18.37
N TYR A 50 15.48 -4.73 -19.58
CA TYR A 50 14.21 -4.46 -20.25
C TYR A 50 13.03 -5.03 -19.45
N ALA A 51 13.15 -6.27 -18.96
CA ALA A 51 12.12 -6.88 -18.12
C ALA A 51 11.92 -6.14 -16.79
N GLU A 52 13.01 -5.72 -16.13
CA GLU A 52 12.96 -4.90 -14.92
C GLU A 52 12.29 -3.54 -15.18
N PHE A 53 12.60 -2.90 -16.30
CA PHE A 53 12.01 -1.63 -16.70
C PHE A 53 10.50 -1.74 -16.98
N GLU A 54 10.07 -2.79 -17.68
CA GLU A 54 8.64 -3.03 -17.94
C GLU A 54 7.88 -3.32 -16.63
N ASN A 55 8.47 -4.11 -15.72
CA ASN A 55 7.90 -4.34 -14.38
C ASN A 55 7.82 -3.04 -13.57
N TYR A 56 8.86 -2.21 -13.60
CA TYR A 56 8.89 -0.91 -12.96
C TYR A 56 7.79 0.01 -13.49
N LYS A 57 7.61 0.10 -14.82
CA LYS A 57 6.54 0.90 -15.44
C LYS A 57 5.16 0.42 -15.01
N LYS A 58 4.93 -0.90 -15.03
CA LYS A 58 3.67 -1.50 -14.59
C LYS A 58 3.38 -1.19 -13.12
N ARG A 59 4.37 -1.35 -12.25
CA ARG A 59 4.26 -1.03 -10.81
C ARG A 59 3.95 0.45 -10.60
N THR A 60 4.73 1.34 -11.22
CA THR A 60 4.57 2.79 -11.10
C THR A 60 3.18 3.25 -11.57
N SER A 61 2.68 2.68 -12.66
CA SER A 61 1.34 2.99 -13.16
C SER A 61 0.25 2.57 -12.15
N LYS A 62 0.38 1.38 -11.56
CA LYS A 62 -0.53 0.88 -10.53
C LYS A 62 -0.52 1.78 -9.29
N GLU A 63 0.65 2.10 -8.76
CA GLU A 63 0.81 2.98 -7.59
C GLU A 63 0.21 4.36 -7.85
N LYS A 64 0.42 4.91 -9.04
CA LYS A 64 -0.15 6.22 -9.42
C LYS A 64 -1.67 6.17 -9.48
N MET A 65 -2.25 5.07 -10.00
CA MET A 65 -3.70 4.88 -10.04
C MET A 65 -4.29 4.74 -8.63
N GLU A 66 -3.65 3.96 -7.76
CA GLU A 66 -4.04 3.84 -6.35
C GLU A 66 -3.96 5.18 -5.63
N PHE A 67 -2.89 5.96 -5.86
CA PHE A 67 -2.76 7.31 -5.31
C PHE A 67 -3.95 8.19 -5.72
N PHE A 68 -4.31 8.22 -7.00
CA PHE A 68 -5.48 8.98 -7.45
C PHE A 68 -6.80 8.48 -6.85
N GLN A 69 -6.96 7.16 -6.70
CA GLN A 69 -8.17 6.56 -6.13
C GLN A 69 -8.36 6.94 -4.65
N TYR A 70 -7.28 7.11 -3.91
CA TYR A 70 -7.31 7.37 -2.47
C TYR A 70 -6.89 8.80 -2.08
N ALA A 71 -6.58 9.67 -3.04
CA ALA A 71 -6.14 11.05 -2.78
C ALA A 71 -7.17 11.89 -2.00
N ASN A 72 -8.46 11.57 -2.11
CA ASN A 72 -9.54 12.26 -1.41
C ASN A 72 -10.00 11.55 -0.12
N GLN A 73 -9.25 10.56 0.36
CA GLN A 73 -9.66 9.74 1.51
C GLN A 73 -9.96 10.58 2.76
N ASP A 74 -9.06 11.51 3.13
CA ASP A 74 -9.22 12.30 4.35
C ASP A 74 -10.41 13.26 4.27
N MET A 75 -10.65 13.81 3.08
CA MET A 75 -11.86 14.59 2.81
C MET A 75 -13.10 13.71 2.96
N MET A 76 -13.09 12.50 2.39
CA MET A 76 -14.20 11.55 2.49
C MET A 76 -14.52 11.20 3.95
N VAL A 77 -13.52 10.88 4.75
CA VAL A 77 -13.66 10.60 6.19
C VAL A 77 -14.30 11.79 6.91
N SER A 78 -13.85 13.01 6.61
CA SER A 78 -14.41 14.24 7.19
C SER A 78 -15.88 14.46 6.80
N MET A 79 -16.30 14.03 5.60
CA MET A 79 -17.69 14.13 5.15
C MET A 79 -18.61 13.08 5.79
N LEU A 80 -18.08 11.98 6.35
CA LEU A 80 -18.90 10.93 6.97
C LEU A 80 -19.66 11.45 8.18
N GLY A 81 -19.07 12.32 9.00
CA GLY A 81 -19.77 12.93 10.13
C GLY A 81 -20.99 13.75 9.70
N VAL A 82 -20.91 14.41 8.54
CA VAL A 82 -22.04 15.15 7.97
C VAL A 82 -23.14 14.18 7.51
N LEU A 83 -22.79 13.01 6.93
CA LEU A 83 -23.78 11.99 6.62
C LEU A 83 -24.50 11.48 7.87
N ASP A 84 -23.77 11.24 8.96
CA ASP A 84 -24.35 10.78 10.21
C ASP A 84 -25.30 11.81 10.82
N ASP A 85 -24.94 13.10 10.73
CA ASP A 85 -25.79 14.20 11.19
C ASP A 85 -27.06 14.32 10.34
N PHE A 86 -26.99 14.09 9.02
CA PHE A 86 -28.19 13.98 8.18
C PHE A 86 -29.09 12.83 8.64
N GLU A 87 -28.53 11.64 8.86
CA GLU A 87 -29.30 10.48 9.32
C GLU A 87 -29.96 10.73 10.69
N ARG A 88 -29.24 11.41 11.59
CA ARG A 88 -29.78 11.84 12.89
C ARG A 88 -30.90 12.86 12.75
N ALA A 89 -30.71 13.88 11.90
CA ALA A 89 -31.71 14.90 11.65
C ALA A 89 -32.98 14.31 11.01
N ILE A 90 -32.84 13.44 10.02
CA ILE A 90 -33.96 12.74 9.37
C ILE A 90 -34.74 11.94 10.42
N LYS A 91 -34.07 11.16 11.29
CA LYS A 91 -34.71 10.41 12.36
C LYS A 91 -35.48 11.30 13.34
N GLU A 92 -34.97 12.47 13.68
CA GLU A 92 -35.65 13.39 14.61
C GLU A 92 -36.81 14.14 13.96
N ILE A 93 -36.67 14.60 12.71
CA ILE A 93 -37.76 15.23 11.95
C ILE A 93 -38.89 14.21 11.70
N ALA A 94 -38.56 12.95 11.41
CA ALA A 94 -39.56 11.90 11.23
C ALA A 94 -40.42 11.66 12.49
N LYS A 95 -39.89 11.93 13.69
CA LYS A 95 -40.64 11.81 14.95
C LYS A 95 -41.47 13.05 15.28
N ASN A 96 -40.91 14.24 15.06
CA ASN A 96 -41.41 15.49 15.67
C ASN A 96 -41.73 16.61 14.67
N GLY A 97 -41.41 16.45 13.38
CA GLY A 97 -41.45 17.49 12.36
C GLY A 97 -42.59 17.36 11.35
N ASN A 98 -42.60 18.27 10.37
CA ASN A 98 -43.56 18.27 9.27
C ASN A 98 -43.07 17.36 8.11
N PRO A 99 -43.94 16.54 7.49
CA PRO A 99 -43.62 15.74 6.31
C PRO A 99 -42.93 16.51 5.16
N ALA A 100 -43.26 17.78 4.94
CA ALA A 100 -42.63 18.58 3.88
C ALA A 100 -41.13 18.83 4.16
N ASP A 101 -40.78 19.10 5.42
CA ASP A 101 -39.39 19.33 5.83
C ASP A 101 -38.59 18.02 5.74
N LEU A 102 -39.19 16.89 6.15
CA LEU A 102 -38.59 15.57 6.03
C LEU A 102 -38.22 15.26 4.58
N GLN A 103 -39.17 15.45 3.66
CA GLN A 103 -38.96 15.20 2.24
C GLN A 103 -37.85 16.10 1.67
N GLY A 104 -37.81 17.38 2.05
CA GLY A 104 -36.76 18.31 1.62
C GLY A 104 -35.37 17.88 2.07
N VAL A 105 -35.22 17.47 3.33
CA VAL A 105 -33.94 17.01 3.89
C VAL A 105 -33.51 15.67 3.29
N GLU A 106 -34.43 14.72 3.12
CA GLU A 106 -34.13 13.43 2.48
C GLU A 106 -33.63 13.60 1.04
N LEU A 107 -34.20 14.53 0.27
CA LEU A 107 -33.72 14.85 -1.08
C LEU A 107 -32.27 15.35 -1.08
N ILE A 108 -31.92 16.22 -0.13
CA ILE A 108 -30.56 16.75 0.00
C ILE A 108 -29.61 15.63 0.43
N TYR A 109 -29.97 14.83 1.43
CA TYR A 109 -29.18 13.68 1.89
C TYR A 109 -28.92 12.70 0.73
N ASN A 110 -29.95 12.32 -0.01
CA ASN A 110 -29.82 11.39 -1.13
C ASN A 110 -28.93 11.94 -2.24
N LYS A 111 -29.05 13.24 -2.56
CA LYS A 111 -28.17 13.90 -3.54
C LYS A 111 -26.72 13.93 -3.06
N PHE A 112 -26.49 14.25 -1.78
CA PHE A 112 -25.17 14.28 -1.19
C PHE A 112 -24.52 12.90 -1.17
N LYS A 113 -25.23 11.89 -0.66
CA LYS A 113 -24.82 10.48 -0.65
C LYS A 113 -24.47 9.99 -2.05
N SER A 114 -25.34 10.25 -3.04
CA SER A 114 -25.09 9.88 -4.44
C SER A 114 -23.80 10.50 -4.98
N LYS A 115 -23.53 11.78 -4.68
CA LYS A 115 -22.27 12.44 -5.10
C LYS A 115 -21.03 11.83 -4.46
N LEU A 116 -21.12 11.37 -3.21
CA LEU A 116 -20.02 10.66 -2.56
C LEU A 116 -19.84 9.25 -3.15
N THR A 117 -20.93 8.55 -3.45
CA THR A 117 -20.90 7.23 -4.10
C THR A 117 -20.27 7.29 -5.50
N GLU A 118 -20.61 8.31 -6.29
CA GLU A 118 -19.97 8.59 -7.60
C GLU A 118 -18.45 8.77 -7.48
N LYS A 119 -17.96 9.23 -6.32
CA LYS A 119 -16.54 9.41 -6.01
C LYS A 119 -15.89 8.19 -5.36
N GLY A 120 -16.61 7.05 -5.28
CA GLY A 120 -16.08 5.76 -4.85
C GLY A 120 -16.43 5.37 -3.41
N LEU A 121 -17.19 6.19 -2.69
CA LEU A 121 -17.67 5.84 -1.35
C LEU A 121 -18.70 4.72 -1.41
N LYS A 122 -18.57 3.69 -0.57
CA LYS A 122 -19.54 2.60 -0.45
C LYS A 122 -19.86 2.36 1.01
N ALA A 123 -21.15 2.31 1.34
CA ALA A 123 -21.59 1.91 2.68
C ALA A 123 -21.44 0.38 2.81
N MET A 124 -20.98 -0.08 3.97
CA MET A 124 -20.96 -1.50 4.29
C MET A 124 -22.38 -1.99 4.59
N GLU A 125 -22.76 -3.11 3.99
CA GLU A 125 -24.02 -3.78 4.32
C GLU A 125 -23.78 -4.68 5.53
N VAL A 126 -24.10 -4.15 6.72
CA VAL A 126 -24.01 -4.87 7.99
C VAL A 126 -25.39 -4.92 8.63
N LYS A 127 -25.82 -6.10 9.03
CA LYS A 127 -27.13 -6.34 9.63
C LYS A 127 -26.99 -7.12 10.94
N ALA A 128 -28.00 -6.97 11.80
CA ALA A 128 -28.16 -7.84 12.95
C ALA A 128 -28.23 -9.30 12.49
N GLY A 129 -27.46 -10.18 13.14
CA GLY A 129 -27.31 -11.59 12.78
C GLY A 129 -26.11 -11.89 11.89
N ASP A 130 -25.40 -10.88 11.36
CA ASP A 130 -24.18 -11.10 10.60
C ASP A 130 -23.01 -11.52 11.51
N SER A 131 -22.05 -12.23 10.92
CA SER A 131 -20.83 -12.62 11.63
C SER A 131 -19.92 -11.41 11.84
N PHE A 132 -19.37 -11.29 13.04
CA PHE A 132 -18.37 -10.25 13.33
C PHE A 132 -17.08 -10.52 12.55
N ASN A 133 -16.51 -9.49 11.94
CA ASN A 133 -15.24 -9.55 11.22
C ASN A 133 -14.39 -8.34 11.59
N VAL A 134 -13.22 -8.59 12.17
CA VAL A 134 -12.27 -7.55 12.61
C VAL A 134 -11.76 -6.66 11.47
N ASP A 135 -11.80 -7.14 10.23
CA ASP A 135 -11.35 -6.38 9.06
C ASP A 135 -12.36 -5.30 8.63
N PHE A 136 -13.62 -5.40 9.08
CA PHE A 136 -14.71 -4.51 8.67
C PHE A 136 -15.49 -3.89 9.83
N HIS A 137 -15.45 -4.50 11.02
CA HIS A 137 -16.30 -4.16 12.14
C HIS A 137 -15.46 -3.79 13.38
N GLU A 138 -15.93 -2.79 14.11
CA GLU A 138 -15.43 -2.39 15.41
C GLU A 138 -16.49 -2.73 16.47
N ALA A 139 -16.22 -3.69 17.35
CA ALA A 139 -17.13 -4.02 18.44
C ALA A 139 -16.98 -3.00 19.57
N ILE A 140 -18.00 -2.16 19.77
CA ILE A 140 -17.99 -1.13 20.82
C ILE A 140 -18.33 -1.72 22.19
N THR A 141 -19.23 -2.70 22.21
CA THR A 141 -19.62 -3.38 23.44
C THR A 141 -20.20 -4.76 23.14
N GLN A 142 -20.34 -5.56 24.21
CA GLN A 142 -21.02 -6.83 24.21
C GLN A 142 -22.25 -6.76 25.12
N ILE A 143 -23.34 -7.36 24.66
CA ILE A 143 -24.56 -7.51 25.47
C ILE A 143 -24.96 -8.99 25.54
N PRO A 144 -25.66 -9.43 26.60
CA PRO A 144 -26.27 -10.76 26.63
C PRO A 144 -27.06 -11.00 25.35
N ALA A 145 -26.73 -12.09 24.64
CA ALA A 145 -27.40 -12.38 23.38
C ALA A 145 -28.92 -12.53 23.62
N PRO A 146 -29.78 -11.77 22.91
CA PRO A 146 -31.23 -11.85 23.10
C PRO A 146 -31.82 -13.17 22.57
N SER A 147 -31.04 -13.92 21.78
CA SER A 147 -31.31 -15.30 21.38
C SER A 147 -30.00 -16.07 21.20
N GLU A 148 -30.06 -17.40 21.31
CA GLU A 148 -28.88 -18.27 21.09
C GLU A 148 -28.26 -18.08 19.70
N GLU A 149 -29.06 -17.74 18.68
CA GLU A 149 -28.58 -17.54 17.31
C GLU A 149 -27.70 -16.30 17.13
N LEU A 150 -27.79 -15.34 18.06
CA LEU A 150 -27.05 -14.09 18.06
C LEU A 150 -25.79 -14.13 18.93
N LYS A 151 -25.52 -15.26 19.58
CA LYS A 151 -24.30 -15.47 20.35
C LYS A 151 -23.08 -15.43 19.43
N GLY A 152 -22.12 -14.55 19.75
CA GLY A 152 -20.93 -14.29 18.94
C GLY A 152 -21.19 -13.52 17.64
N LYS A 153 -22.42 -13.03 17.40
CA LYS A 153 -22.80 -12.30 16.18
C LYS A 153 -23.12 -10.85 16.47
N ILE A 154 -23.28 -10.07 15.41
CA ILE A 154 -23.72 -8.67 15.49
C ILE A 154 -25.18 -8.64 15.95
N VAL A 155 -25.45 -7.91 17.02
CA VAL A 155 -26.81 -7.70 17.54
C VAL A 155 -27.38 -6.38 17.04
N ASP A 156 -26.55 -5.34 16.95
CA ASP A 156 -26.96 -4.03 16.45
C ASP A 156 -25.79 -3.30 15.78
N VAL A 157 -26.13 -2.37 14.88
CA VAL A 157 -25.17 -1.50 14.17
C VAL A 157 -25.40 -0.06 14.62
N ILE A 158 -24.44 0.49 15.36
CA ILE A 158 -24.52 1.82 15.96
C ILE A 158 -24.10 2.89 14.95
N GLU A 159 -23.06 2.60 14.17
CA GLU A 159 -22.52 3.53 13.17
C GLU A 159 -22.19 2.76 11.88
N THR A 160 -22.69 3.27 10.76
CA THR A 160 -22.48 2.66 9.45
C THR A 160 -21.01 2.73 9.05
N GLY A 161 -20.44 1.59 8.67
CA GLY A 161 -19.08 1.50 8.12
C GLY A 161 -19.03 1.90 6.65
N TYR A 162 -17.87 2.35 6.19
CA TYR A 162 -17.66 2.80 4.81
C TYR A 162 -16.32 2.35 4.25
N THR A 163 -16.34 2.01 2.96
CA THR A 163 -15.14 1.81 2.14
C THR A 163 -15.03 2.90 1.08
N LEU A 164 -13.79 3.20 0.69
CA LEU A 164 -13.47 3.94 -0.52
C LEU A 164 -12.79 2.95 -1.45
N GLY A 165 -13.39 2.64 -2.60
CA GLY A 165 -12.92 1.52 -3.42
C GLY A 165 -12.90 0.22 -2.61
N ASP A 166 -11.71 -0.37 -2.45
CA ASP A 166 -11.48 -1.62 -1.71
C ASP A 166 -10.92 -1.38 -0.29
N LYS A 167 -10.67 -0.13 0.09
CA LYS A 167 -10.08 0.23 1.38
C LYS A 167 -11.15 0.64 2.38
N VAL A 168 -11.11 0.05 3.58
CA VAL A 168 -11.93 0.50 4.70
C VAL A 168 -11.45 1.88 5.17
N ILE A 169 -12.35 2.86 5.18
CA ILE A 169 -12.07 4.22 5.66
C ILE A 169 -12.77 4.52 6.98
N ARG A 170 -13.81 3.74 7.31
CA ARG A 170 -14.47 3.73 8.62
C ARG A 170 -15.03 2.33 8.88
N PHE A 171 -14.65 1.72 9.99
CA PHE A 171 -15.23 0.44 10.43
C PHE A 171 -16.69 0.64 10.85
N ALA A 172 -17.54 -0.36 10.61
CA ALA A 172 -18.89 -0.33 11.15
C ALA A 172 -18.83 -0.57 12.66
N LYS A 173 -19.38 0.35 13.45
CA LYS A 173 -19.44 0.18 14.90
C LYS A 173 -20.64 -0.67 15.26
N VAL A 174 -20.37 -1.80 15.90
CA VAL A 174 -21.38 -2.82 16.18
C VAL A 174 -21.40 -3.22 17.64
N VAL A 175 -22.56 -3.71 18.07
CA VAL A 175 -22.74 -4.42 19.34
C VAL A 175 -22.76 -5.90 19.05
N THR A 176 -22.03 -6.69 19.83
CA THR A 176 -21.98 -8.16 19.65
C THR A 176 -22.65 -8.89 20.81
N GLY A 177 -23.22 -10.07 20.54
CA GLY A 177 -23.84 -10.92 21.55
C GLY A 177 -22.79 -11.79 22.23
N ASN A 178 -22.77 -11.86 23.57
CA ASN A 178 -21.92 -12.81 24.32
C ASN A 178 -22.65 -14.05 24.81
#